data_AF-A0P428-F1
#
_entry.id   AF-A0P428-F1
#
_cell.length_a   1.000
_cell.length_b   1.000
_cell.length_c   1.000
_cell.angle_alpha   90.00
_cell.angle_beta   90.00
_cell.angle_gamma   90.00
#
_symmetry.space_group_name_H-M   'P 1'
#
loop_
_entity.id
_entity.type
_entity.pdbx_description
1 polymer ?
#
loop_
_entity_poly.entity_id
_entity_poly.type
_entity_poly.pdbx_seq_one_letter_code
_entity_poly.pdbx_strand_id
1 'polypeptide(L)'
;MINAPKTIRENLRFLCAEIDGQLIQLEAFFKEPAAATARRITDRAGYAHNLKSRILAACVQQMAGARKTDRKHPALRSLEFVATDLQRIANLVRQSLRHAERIETFATLEPHRYPAMVSRVREGVARIEDAFLSRDSEKAIEIGQLQNRIEADYRKLFKVYTRGMRDPDRSPADIANSLLVASEFQRMGESLRSISEALISANLGQAVNFERYFTLQNLMSDLGTASEDVSIETIAETRSGSSISAIRDKKTETVTAVFKDGDKSKVKEERQGVKSWHSIYPGLAPKILSYRKRNQSAALLIEHLPGLTFEHIVLNEGDALRDRALASLSRTLKDVWKKTRTAEPAELGSMQQLAKRLEEVRRVHPHFRNTGIRFAGETLPSIDSLIHEAAAREARVTAPFSVYIHGDFNVDNIIYDPGENRIHFIDLHRSRYMDYVQDVSVFMVSNYRLQALDQETRRRISDVTLAFHKSVRAFARKQGDDTFEFRLALGLARSFATSTRFILDKSHARRMWLRARYLIEQALACPPGAEARFRLQMKEIFVD
;
A
#
# COMPACT_ATOMS: atom_id res chain seq x y z
N MET A 1 -2.91 -14.64 -28.46
CA MET A 1 -2.88 -13.16 -28.69
C MET A 1 -4.21 -12.57 -28.25
N ILE A 2 -4.23 -11.75 -27.19
CA ILE A 2 -5.47 -11.09 -26.75
C ILE A 2 -5.61 -9.81 -27.57
N ASN A 3 -6.35 -9.90 -28.68
CA ASN A 3 -6.80 -8.73 -29.42
C ASN A 3 -7.95 -8.08 -28.64
N ALA A 4 -7.83 -6.78 -28.32
CA ALA A 4 -8.98 -6.03 -27.85
C ALA A 4 -10.13 -6.19 -28.87
N PRO A 5 -11.38 -6.40 -28.41
CA PRO A 5 -12.54 -6.52 -29.27
C PRO A 5 -12.57 -5.41 -30.33
N LYS A 6 -12.95 -5.77 -31.56
CA LYS A 6 -13.01 -4.84 -32.70
C LYS A 6 -13.79 -3.57 -32.35
N THR A 7 -14.92 -3.72 -31.65
CA THR A 7 -15.76 -2.62 -31.19
C THR A 7 -15.01 -1.62 -30.30
N ILE A 8 -14.17 -2.09 -29.37
CA ILE A 8 -13.41 -1.21 -28.48
C ILE A 8 -12.34 -0.45 -29.27
N ARG A 9 -11.64 -1.13 -30.17
CA ARG A 9 -10.60 -0.53 -31.03
C ARG A 9 -11.17 0.54 -31.95
N GLU A 10 -12.30 0.26 -32.59
CA GLU A 10 -12.97 1.22 -33.47
C GLU A 10 -13.41 2.47 -32.70
N ASN A 11 -14.06 2.30 -31.54
CA ASN A 11 -14.46 3.44 -30.72
C ASN A 11 -13.26 4.22 -30.17
N LEU A 12 -12.15 3.56 -29.81
CA LEU A 12 -10.92 4.24 -29.40
C LEU A 12 -10.34 5.07 -30.55
N ARG A 13 -10.27 4.52 -31.76
CA ARG A 13 -9.82 5.24 -32.97
C ARG A 13 -10.70 6.45 -33.27
N PHE A 14 -12.03 6.29 -33.21
CA PHE A 14 -12.96 7.42 -33.35
C PHE A 14 -12.78 8.46 -32.25
N LEU A 15 -12.49 8.04 -31.02
CA LEU A 15 -12.24 8.97 -29.91
C LEU A 15 -10.96 9.76 -30.15
N CYS A 16 -9.84 9.11 -30.50
CA CYS A 16 -8.60 9.81 -30.84
C CYS A 16 -8.80 10.79 -32.00
N ALA A 17 -9.49 10.38 -33.07
CA ALA A 17 -9.79 11.25 -34.22
C ALA A 17 -10.68 12.45 -33.84
N GLU A 18 -11.67 12.25 -32.96
CA GLU A 18 -12.50 13.33 -32.44
C GLU A 18 -11.69 14.35 -31.64
N ILE A 19 -10.81 13.89 -30.74
CA ILE A 19 -9.97 14.78 -29.94
C ILE A 19 -8.97 15.54 -30.83
N ASP A 20 -8.35 14.87 -31.80
CA ASP A 20 -7.46 15.54 -32.76
C ASP A 20 -8.21 16.62 -33.56
N GLY A 21 -9.43 16.32 -34.01
CA GLY A 21 -10.30 17.29 -34.68
C GLY A 21 -10.60 18.52 -33.83
N GLN A 22 -10.92 18.35 -32.53
CA GLN A 22 -11.15 19.47 -31.62
C GLN A 22 -9.87 20.29 -31.39
N LEU A 23 -8.70 19.64 -31.27
CA LEU A 23 -7.42 20.31 -31.13
C LEU A 23 -7.05 21.12 -32.38
N ILE A 24 -7.32 20.62 -33.59
CA ILE A 24 -7.14 21.37 -34.84
C ILE A 24 -7.99 22.64 -34.84
N GLN A 25 -9.26 22.53 -34.45
CA GLN A 25 -10.14 23.71 -34.38
C GLN A 25 -9.66 24.71 -33.32
N LEU A 26 -9.15 24.24 -32.17
CA LEU A 26 -8.59 25.09 -31.13
C LEU A 26 -7.33 25.82 -31.62
N GLU A 27 -6.45 25.13 -32.35
CA GLU A 27 -5.28 25.75 -33.00
C GLU A 27 -5.70 26.83 -33.99
N ALA A 28 -6.70 26.54 -34.83
CA ALA A 28 -7.25 27.50 -35.78
C ALA A 28 -7.81 28.73 -35.06
N PHE A 29 -8.54 28.54 -33.96
CA PHE A 29 -9.06 29.63 -33.14
C PHE A 29 -7.95 30.52 -32.57
N PHE A 30 -6.83 29.94 -32.10
CA PHE A 30 -5.72 30.75 -31.61
C PHE A 30 -5.01 31.56 -32.71
N LYS A 31 -4.98 31.05 -33.94
CA LYS A 31 -4.42 31.78 -35.09
C LYS A 31 -5.35 32.91 -35.55
N GLU A 32 -6.64 32.62 -35.64
CA GLU A 32 -7.66 33.54 -36.13
C GLU A 32 -8.96 33.34 -35.31
N PRO A 33 -9.19 34.15 -34.28
CA PRO A 33 -10.38 34.03 -33.44
C PRO A 33 -11.66 34.30 -34.23
N ALA A 34 -12.50 33.28 -34.34
CA ALA A 34 -13.79 33.40 -35.02
C ALA A 34 -14.89 32.71 -34.22
N ALA A 35 -16.03 33.40 -34.03
CA ALA A 35 -17.19 32.87 -33.32
C ALA A 35 -17.76 31.59 -33.95
N ALA A 36 -17.55 31.39 -35.26
CA ALA A 36 -17.93 30.16 -35.95
C ALA A 36 -17.04 28.97 -35.51
N THR A 37 -15.73 29.17 -35.37
CA THR A 37 -14.78 28.14 -34.90
C THR A 37 -15.04 27.78 -33.44
N ALA A 38 -15.29 28.77 -32.60
CA ALA A 38 -15.63 28.55 -31.18
C ALA A 38 -16.91 27.73 -30.99
N ARG A 39 -17.96 28.03 -31.76
CA ARG A 39 -19.21 27.25 -31.76
C ARG A 39 -19.00 25.79 -32.15
N ARG A 40 -18.24 25.52 -33.22
CA ARG A 40 -17.93 24.14 -33.66
C ARG A 40 -17.25 23.30 -32.57
N ILE A 41 -16.35 23.90 -31.78
CA ILE A 41 -15.69 23.22 -30.66
C ILE A 41 -16.68 22.93 -29.53
N THR A 42 -17.58 23.87 -29.25
CA THR A 42 -18.58 23.76 -28.18
C THR A 42 -19.66 22.72 -28.49
N ASP A 43 -20.15 22.69 -29.72
CA ASP A 43 -21.25 21.80 -30.15
C ASP A 43 -20.85 20.30 -30.14
N ARG A 44 -19.55 20.00 -30.21
CA ARG A 44 -19.01 18.63 -30.21
C ARG A 44 -18.83 18.03 -28.80
N ALA A 45 -19.31 18.69 -27.75
CA ALA A 45 -19.10 18.28 -26.36
C ALA A 45 -19.60 16.85 -26.02
N GLY A 46 -20.72 16.43 -26.62
CA GLY A 46 -21.36 15.14 -26.30
C GLY A 46 -20.75 13.93 -27.01
N TYR A 47 -20.09 14.10 -28.16
CA TYR A 47 -19.68 12.97 -28.99
C TYR A 47 -18.55 12.16 -28.36
N ALA A 48 -17.51 12.82 -27.85
CA ALA A 48 -16.43 12.16 -27.13
C ALA A 48 -16.96 11.42 -25.88
N HIS A 49 -17.96 11.98 -25.19
CA HIS A 49 -18.57 11.35 -24.01
C HIS A 49 -19.29 10.05 -24.38
N ASN A 50 -19.99 10.05 -25.52
CA ASN A 50 -20.67 8.86 -26.04
C ASN A 50 -19.67 7.77 -26.45
N LEU A 51 -18.58 8.13 -27.13
CA LEU A 51 -17.51 7.20 -27.50
C LEU A 51 -16.85 6.57 -26.27
N LYS A 52 -16.50 7.40 -25.28
CA LYS A 52 -16.00 6.94 -23.97
C LYS A 52 -16.98 5.95 -23.35
N SER A 53 -18.27 6.30 -23.25
CA SER A 53 -19.29 5.45 -22.63
C SER A 53 -19.48 4.11 -23.35
N ARG A 54 -19.38 4.09 -24.68
CA ARG A 54 -19.40 2.86 -25.49
C ARG A 54 -18.18 1.97 -25.21
N ILE A 55 -16.99 2.56 -25.07
CA ILE A 55 -15.76 1.82 -24.68
C ILE A 55 -15.94 1.19 -23.30
N LEU A 56 -16.41 1.96 -22.30
CA LEU A 56 -16.63 1.42 -20.94
C LEU A 56 -17.66 0.29 -20.94
N ALA A 57 -18.80 0.47 -21.61
CA ALA A 57 -19.83 -0.56 -21.68
C ALA A 57 -19.29 -1.86 -22.31
N ALA A 58 -18.50 -1.74 -23.38
CA ALA A 58 -17.87 -2.87 -24.02
C ALA A 58 -16.79 -3.54 -23.14
N CYS A 59 -15.99 -2.77 -22.39
CA CYS A 59 -15.04 -3.31 -21.41
C CYS A 59 -15.76 -4.11 -20.32
N VAL A 60 -16.81 -3.55 -19.72
CA VAL A 60 -17.61 -4.21 -18.66
C VAL A 60 -18.24 -5.51 -19.16
N GLN A 61 -18.86 -5.50 -20.35
CA GLN A 61 -19.47 -6.70 -20.93
C GLN A 61 -18.44 -7.82 -21.14
N GLN A 62 -17.25 -7.48 -21.62
CA GLN A 62 -16.18 -8.45 -21.84
C GLN A 62 -15.60 -8.98 -20.53
N MET A 63 -15.54 -8.15 -19.50
CA MET A 63 -15.13 -8.57 -18.16
C MET A 63 -16.18 -9.48 -17.50
N ALA A 64 -17.47 -9.24 -17.71
CA ALA A 64 -18.54 -10.06 -17.12
C ALA A 64 -18.58 -11.50 -17.69
N GLY A 65 -18.13 -11.70 -18.93
CA GLY A 65 -18.08 -13.02 -19.59
C GLY A 65 -16.77 -13.79 -19.40
N ALA A 66 -15.73 -13.18 -18.82
CA ALA A 66 -14.41 -13.81 -18.65
C ALA A 66 -14.25 -14.48 -17.27
N ARG A 67 -13.53 -15.60 -17.20
CA ARG A 67 -13.12 -16.20 -15.91
C ARG A 67 -12.17 -15.22 -15.20
N LYS A 68 -12.26 -15.08 -13.86
CA LYS A 68 -11.45 -14.13 -13.05
C LYS A 68 -9.94 -14.16 -13.28
N THR A 69 -9.40 -15.26 -13.79
CA THR A 69 -7.96 -15.48 -14.07
C THR A 69 -7.51 -15.03 -15.47
N ASP A 70 -8.40 -14.48 -16.30
CA ASP A 70 -8.07 -14.13 -17.69
C ASP A 70 -7.21 -12.85 -17.74
N ARG A 71 -6.02 -12.93 -18.36
CA ARG A 71 -5.07 -11.81 -18.59
C ARG A 71 -5.66 -10.62 -19.36
N LYS A 72 -6.94 -10.71 -19.77
CA LYS A 72 -7.71 -9.68 -20.47
C LYS A 72 -8.19 -8.56 -19.53
N HIS A 73 -8.40 -8.84 -18.24
CA HIS A 73 -8.98 -7.87 -17.31
C HIS A 73 -8.15 -6.60 -17.09
N PRO A 74 -6.81 -6.66 -16.89
CA PRO A 74 -6.00 -5.45 -16.67
C PRO A 74 -5.95 -4.56 -17.92
N ALA A 75 -5.81 -5.15 -19.11
CA ALA A 75 -5.77 -4.39 -20.37
C ALA A 75 -7.11 -3.69 -20.66
N LEU A 76 -8.24 -4.34 -20.37
CA LEU A 76 -9.56 -3.73 -20.51
C LEU A 76 -9.78 -2.58 -19.52
N ARG A 77 -9.33 -2.73 -18.26
CA ARG A 77 -9.36 -1.65 -17.26
C ARG A 77 -8.47 -0.47 -17.65
N SER A 78 -7.27 -0.72 -18.15
CA SER A 78 -6.38 0.32 -18.65
C SER A 78 -7.02 1.14 -19.78
N LEU A 79 -7.77 0.49 -20.68
CA LEU A 79 -8.51 1.19 -21.73
C LEU A 79 -9.60 2.12 -21.20
N GLU A 80 -10.24 1.78 -20.07
CA GLU A 80 -11.21 2.66 -19.42
C GLU A 80 -10.55 3.96 -18.96
N PHE A 81 -9.33 3.88 -18.41
CA PHE A 81 -8.54 5.05 -18.03
C PHE A 81 -8.13 5.87 -19.26
N VAL A 82 -7.60 5.23 -20.31
CA VAL A 82 -7.23 5.91 -21.56
C VAL A 82 -8.41 6.67 -22.16
N ALA A 83 -9.58 6.04 -22.27
CA ALA A 83 -10.78 6.68 -22.79
C ALA A 83 -11.26 7.84 -21.90
N THR A 84 -11.13 7.69 -20.58
CA THR A 84 -11.51 8.74 -19.62
C THR A 84 -10.62 9.97 -19.73
N ASP A 85 -9.31 9.80 -19.87
CA ASP A 85 -8.38 10.92 -20.02
C ASP A 85 -8.41 11.55 -21.41
N LEU A 86 -8.73 10.79 -22.47
CA LEU A 86 -9.07 11.37 -23.78
C LEU A 86 -10.31 12.27 -23.70
N GLN A 87 -11.36 11.83 -23.01
CA GLN A 87 -12.53 12.68 -22.75
C GLN A 87 -12.16 13.92 -21.92
N ARG A 88 -11.25 13.77 -20.95
CA ARG A 88 -10.75 14.88 -20.15
C ARG A 88 -10.07 15.91 -21.04
N ILE A 89 -9.20 15.50 -21.97
CA ILE A 89 -8.58 16.40 -22.95
C ILE A 89 -9.65 17.16 -23.75
N ALA A 90 -10.71 16.48 -24.23
CA ALA A 90 -11.85 17.13 -24.89
C ALA A 90 -12.47 18.24 -24.03
N ASN A 91 -12.70 17.96 -22.74
CA ASN A 91 -13.26 18.92 -21.79
C ASN A 91 -12.32 20.12 -21.59
N LEU A 92 -11.02 19.86 -21.45
CA LEU A 92 -9.99 20.88 -21.28
C LEU A 92 -9.89 21.78 -22.52
N VAL A 93 -10.07 21.25 -23.73
CA VAL A 93 -10.11 22.03 -24.99
C VAL A 93 -11.27 23.03 -24.99
N ARG A 94 -12.43 22.63 -24.45
CA ARG A 94 -13.57 23.53 -24.34
C ARG A 94 -13.41 24.54 -23.20
N GLN A 95 -12.78 24.14 -22.10
CA GLN A 95 -12.47 25.04 -20.98
C GLN A 95 -11.48 26.12 -21.42
N SER A 96 -10.42 25.74 -22.15
CA SER A 96 -9.45 26.70 -22.68
C SER A 96 -10.11 27.70 -23.63
N LEU A 97 -11.01 27.25 -24.51
CA LEU A 97 -11.79 28.13 -25.37
C LEU A 97 -12.65 29.11 -24.55
N ARG A 98 -13.40 28.63 -23.55
CA ARG A 98 -14.26 29.48 -22.70
C ARG A 98 -13.48 30.57 -21.97
N HIS A 99 -12.24 30.28 -21.54
CA HIS A 99 -11.37 31.28 -20.94
C HIS A 99 -10.86 32.26 -22.00
N ALA A 100 -10.47 31.77 -23.18
CA ALA A 100 -10.01 32.62 -24.26
C ALA A 100 -11.08 33.59 -24.79
N GLU A 101 -12.36 33.18 -24.83
CA GLU A 101 -13.49 34.04 -25.23
C GLU A 101 -13.77 35.19 -24.25
N ARG A 102 -13.27 35.11 -23.01
CA ARG A 102 -13.42 36.15 -21.98
C ARG A 102 -12.27 37.15 -21.98
N ILE A 103 -11.30 36.98 -22.87
CA ILE A 103 -10.18 37.90 -23.02
C ILE A 103 -10.61 39.00 -23.98
N GLU A 104 -10.69 40.23 -23.50
CA GLU A 104 -11.07 41.39 -24.32
C GLU A 104 -9.93 41.76 -25.27
N THR A 105 -8.72 41.89 -24.75
CA THR A 105 -7.52 42.16 -25.53
C THR A 105 -6.83 40.85 -25.87
N PHE A 106 -7.24 40.19 -26.97
CA PHE A 106 -6.75 38.85 -27.32
C PHE A 106 -5.22 38.70 -27.40
N ALA A 107 -4.50 39.79 -27.73
CA ALA A 107 -3.04 39.81 -27.70
C ALA A 107 -2.43 39.47 -26.32
N THR A 108 -3.15 39.75 -25.22
CA THR A 108 -2.76 39.38 -23.84
C THR A 108 -2.58 37.88 -23.66
N LEU A 109 -3.23 37.07 -24.50
CA LEU A 109 -3.07 35.63 -24.49
C LEU A 109 -1.69 35.20 -24.99
N GLU A 110 -0.98 35.99 -25.81
CA GLU A 110 0.21 35.55 -26.56
C GLU A 110 -0.13 34.36 -27.49
N PRO A 111 -1.13 34.49 -28.39
CA PRO A 111 -1.70 33.39 -29.16
C PRO A 111 -0.68 32.61 -29.99
N HIS A 112 0.40 33.27 -30.43
CA HIS A 112 1.49 32.67 -31.21
C HIS A 112 2.21 31.51 -30.48
N ARG A 113 2.08 31.39 -29.15
CA ARG A 113 2.72 30.33 -28.35
C ARG A 113 1.92 29.03 -28.30
N TYR A 114 0.61 29.10 -28.53
CA TYR A 114 -0.29 27.96 -28.37
C TYR A 114 -0.22 26.90 -29.47
N PRO A 115 0.03 27.21 -30.77
CA PRO A 115 0.14 26.19 -31.80
C PRO A 115 1.18 25.10 -31.48
N ALA A 116 2.33 25.46 -30.92
CA ALA A 116 3.34 24.49 -30.49
C ALA A 116 2.86 23.60 -29.33
N MET A 117 2.08 24.15 -28.39
CA MET A 117 1.49 23.38 -27.29
C MET A 117 0.41 22.42 -27.81
N VAL A 118 -0.47 22.90 -28.70
CA VAL A 118 -1.49 22.07 -29.36
C VAL A 118 -0.84 20.94 -30.14
N SER A 119 0.18 21.23 -30.94
CA SER A 119 0.91 20.23 -31.72
C SER A 119 1.46 19.09 -30.85
N ARG A 120 2.00 19.40 -29.66
CA ARG A 120 2.47 18.37 -28.72
C ARG A 120 1.34 17.53 -28.12
N VAL A 121 0.19 18.14 -27.82
CA VAL A 121 -0.96 17.38 -27.35
C VAL A 121 -1.44 16.42 -28.45
N ARG A 122 -1.51 16.91 -29.70
CA ARG A 122 -1.87 16.12 -30.88
C ARG A 122 -0.89 14.98 -31.15
N GLU A 123 0.42 15.23 -31.04
CA GLU A 123 1.49 14.23 -31.14
C GLU A 123 1.23 13.07 -30.14
N GLY A 124 0.84 13.41 -28.91
CA GLY A 124 0.49 12.42 -27.89
C GLY A 124 -0.74 11.61 -28.27
N VAL A 125 -1.84 12.28 -28.66
CA VAL A 125 -3.10 11.62 -29.06
C VAL A 125 -2.91 10.68 -30.26
N ALA A 126 -2.13 11.08 -31.25
CA ALA A 126 -1.87 10.29 -32.46
C ALA A 126 -1.13 8.98 -32.18
N ARG A 127 -0.31 8.92 -31.12
CA ARG A 127 0.49 7.74 -30.76
C ARG A 127 -0.26 6.71 -29.91
N ILE A 128 -1.42 7.06 -29.34
CA ILE A 128 -2.15 6.21 -28.38
C ILE A 128 -2.59 4.87 -29.01
N GLU A 129 -3.18 4.92 -30.20
CA GLU A 129 -3.71 3.71 -30.85
C GLU A 129 -2.59 2.72 -31.16
N ASP A 130 -1.49 3.20 -31.74
CA ASP A 130 -0.33 2.38 -32.07
C ASP A 130 0.34 1.81 -30.82
N ALA A 131 0.62 2.65 -29.80
CA ALA A 131 1.22 2.19 -28.54
C ALA A 131 0.37 1.12 -27.84
N PHE A 132 -0.96 1.23 -27.92
CA PHE A 132 -1.87 0.22 -27.39
C PHE A 132 -1.86 -1.08 -28.19
N LEU A 133 -1.92 -1.00 -29.53
CA LEU A 133 -1.99 -2.16 -30.41
C LEU A 133 -0.67 -2.94 -30.46
N SER A 134 0.47 -2.24 -30.48
CA SER A 134 1.79 -2.86 -30.51
C SER A 134 2.26 -3.34 -29.13
N ARG A 135 1.57 -2.96 -28.05
CA ARG A 135 1.96 -3.21 -26.66
C ARG A 135 3.38 -2.74 -26.35
N ASP A 136 3.74 -1.61 -26.95
CA ASP A 136 5.08 -1.08 -26.89
C ASP A 136 5.17 -0.04 -25.77
N SER A 137 5.86 -0.42 -24.69
CA SER A 137 6.06 0.45 -23.54
C SER A 137 6.95 1.64 -23.85
N GLU A 138 7.86 1.56 -24.83
CA GLU A 138 8.70 2.70 -25.24
C GLU A 138 7.84 3.76 -25.92
N LYS A 139 6.97 3.35 -26.87
CA LYS A 139 5.99 4.26 -27.48
C LYS A 139 5.05 4.88 -26.44
N ALA A 140 4.61 4.09 -25.46
CA ALA A 140 3.81 4.62 -24.36
C ALA A 140 4.59 5.68 -23.55
N ILE A 141 5.87 5.45 -23.24
CA ILE A 141 6.73 6.39 -22.52
C ILE A 141 6.87 7.72 -23.28
N GLU A 142 7.06 7.67 -24.60
CA GLU A 142 7.17 8.88 -25.43
C GLU A 142 5.93 9.78 -25.31
N ILE A 143 4.73 9.19 -25.21
CA ILE A 143 3.48 9.94 -24.97
C ILE A 143 3.57 10.70 -23.64
N GLY A 144 4.01 10.06 -22.56
CA GLY A 144 4.10 10.71 -21.26
C GLY A 144 5.22 11.75 -21.18
N GLN A 145 6.31 11.59 -21.94
CA GLN A 145 7.41 12.57 -22.00
C GLN A 145 6.99 13.91 -22.62
N LEU A 146 5.91 13.96 -23.40
CA LEU A 146 5.33 15.21 -23.91
C LEU A 146 4.89 16.14 -22.78
N GLN A 147 4.49 15.60 -21.64
CA GLN A 147 4.10 16.39 -20.47
C GLN A 147 5.22 17.30 -19.99
N ASN A 148 6.48 16.84 -19.99
CA ASN A 148 7.63 17.66 -19.60
C ASN A 148 7.83 18.85 -20.54
N ARG A 149 7.60 18.65 -21.84
CA ARG A 149 7.69 19.71 -22.86
C ARG A 149 6.57 20.74 -22.69
N ILE A 150 5.34 20.29 -22.44
CA ILE A 150 4.17 21.15 -22.20
C ILE A 150 4.35 21.94 -20.89
N GLU A 151 4.81 21.30 -19.82
CA GLU A 151 5.12 21.92 -18.53
C GLU A 151 6.17 23.04 -18.67
N ALA A 152 7.21 22.82 -19.48
CA ALA A 152 8.22 23.83 -19.74
C ALA A 152 7.63 25.07 -20.43
N ASP A 153 6.70 24.89 -21.38
CA ASP A 153 6.04 26.01 -22.07
C ASP A 153 5.03 26.71 -21.16
N TYR A 154 4.27 25.96 -20.35
CA TYR A 154 3.42 26.52 -19.30
C TYR A 154 4.22 27.42 -18.35
N ARG A 155 5.38 26.97 -17.84
CA ARG A 155 6.23 27.78 -16.96
C ARG A 155 6.71 29.08 -17.61
N LYS A 156 6.98 29.07 -18.92
CA LYS A 156 7.34 30.28 -19.65
C LYS A 156 6.16 31.25 -19.72
N LEU A 157 4.97 30.76 -20.06
CA LEU A 157 3.74 31.57 -20.09
C LEU A 157 3.38 32.11 -18.71
N PHE A 158 3.44 31.28 -17.67
CA PHE A 158 3.18 31.67 -16.29
C PHE A 158 4.05 32.86 -15.87
N LYS A 159 5.34 32.84 -16.19
CA LYS A 159 6.27 33.97 -15.93
C LYS A 159 5.90 35.23 -16.71
N VAL A 160 5.46 35.10 -17.97
CA VAL A 160 5.01 36.24 -18.79
C VAL A 160 3.78 36.88 -18.17
N TYR A 161 2.76 36.08 -17.85
CA TYR A 161 1.50 36.57 -17.29
C TYR A 161 1.67 37.17 -15.90
N THR A 162 2.41 36.51 -15.00
CA THR A 162 2.68 37.06 -13.65
C THR A 162 3.50 38.35 -13.67
N ARG A 163 4.38 38.53 -14.66
CA ARG A 163 5.02 39.84 -14.88
C ARG A 163 4.03 40.87 -15.38
N GLY A 164 3.16 40.49 -16.32
CA GLY A 164 2.09 41.33 -16.85
C GLY A 164 1.08 41.78 -15.79
N MET A 165 0.88 41.02 -14.71
CA MET A 165 0.01 41.45 -13.60
C MET A 165 0.50 42.72 -12.87
N ARG A 166 1.79 43.07 -13.03
CA ARG A 166 2.39 44.27 -12.43
C ARG A 166 2.34 45.47 -13.37
N ASP A 167 1.89 45.27 -14.61
CA ASP A 167 1.80 46.28 -15.65
C ASP A 167 0.42 46.97 -15.55
N PRO A 168 0.35 48.27 -15.21
CA PRO A 168 -0.92 48.97 -15.04
C PRO A 168 -1.72 49.10 -16.34
N ASP A 169 -1.06 48.96 -17.51
CA ASP A 169 -1.69 49.08 -18.82
C ASP A 169 -2.34 47.78 -19.31
N ARG A 170 -2.21 46.67 -18.56
CA ARG A 170 -2.81 45.38 -18.89
C ARG A 170 -3.99 45.07 -17.98
N SER A 171 -5.10 44.61 -18.59
CA SER A 171 -6.27 44.14 -17.85
C SER A 171 -5.92 42.93 -16.97
N PRO A 172 -6.09 43.01 -15.64
CA PRO A 172 -5.90 41.86 -14.75
C PRO A 172 -6.85 40.70 -15.08
N ALA A 173 -8.05 40.99 -15.59
CA ALA A 173 -9.03 40.00 -15.98
C ALA A 173 -8.57 39.20 -17.22
N ASP A 174 -7.99 39.88 -18.21
CA ASP A 174 -7.42 39.23 -19.39
C ASP A 174 -6.24 38.33 -19.01
N ILE A 175 -5.35 38.82 -18.14
CA ILE A 175 -4.21 38.03 -17.66
C ILE A 175 -4.67 36.80 -16.87
N ALA A 176 -5.69 36.94 -16.02
CA ALA A 176 -6.26 35.84 -15.27
C ALA A 176 -6.85 34.77 -16.20
N ASN A 177 -7.63 35.17 -17.22
CA ASN A 177 -8.14 34.23 -18.22
C ASN A 177 -7.01 33.58 -19.03
N SER A 178 -5.97 34.32 -19.43
CA SER A 178 -4.79 33.76 -20.10
C SER A 178 -4.05 32.70 -19.26
N LEU A 179 -3.93 32.92 -17.94
CA LEU A 179 -3.38 31.92 -17.02
C LEU A 179 -4.24 30.65 -16.96
N LEU A 180 -5.57 30.80 -16.96
CA LEU A 180 -6.49 29.67 -16.99
C LEU A 180 -6.33 28.89 -18.30
N VAL A 181 -6.25 29.55 -19.46
CA VAL A 181 -5.96 28.89 -20.75
C VAL A 181 -4.67 28.08 -20.67
N ALA A 182 -3.56 28.68 -20.18
CA ALA A 182 -2.29 27.98 -20.05
C ALA A 182 -2.35 26.81 -19.06
N SER A 183 -3.11 26.93 -17.96
CA SER A 183 -3.32 25.85 -17.00
C SER A 183 -4.10 24.68 -17.63
N GLU A 184 -5.08 24.93 -18.49
CA GLU A 184 -5.77 23.85 -19.19
C GLU A 184 -4.83 23.03 -20.08
N PHE A 185 -3.85 23.67 -20.73
CA PHE A 185 -2.81 22.94 -21.47
C PHE A 185 -1.88 22.12 -20.58
N GLN A 186 -1.49 22.66 -19.43
CA GLN A 186 -0.72 21.90 -18.43
C GLN A 186 -1.47 20.61 -18.05
N ARG A 187 -2.78 20.71 -17.78
CA ARG A 187 -3.66 19.58 -17.44
C ARG A 187 -3.86 18.61 -18.61
N MET A 188 -3.83 19.08 -19.87
CA MET A 188 -3.80 18.19 -21.04
C MET A 188 -2.51 17.36 -21.06
N GLY A 189 -1.37 17.98 -20.75
CA GLY A 189 -0.10 17.28 -20.58
C GLY A 189 -0.14 16.23 -19.46
N GLU A 190 -0.74 16.55 -18.31
CA GLU A 190 -0.97 15.58 -17.24
C GLU A 190 -1.84 14.40 -17.70
N SER A 191 -2.89 14.69 -18.49
CA SER A 191 -3.77 13.65 -19.07
C SER A 191 -3.01 12.71 -19.99
N LEU A 192 -2.08 13.23 -20.83
CA LEU A 192 -1.19 12.40 -21.66
C LEU A 192 -0.27 11.52 -20.80
N ARG A 193 0.23 12.04 -19.68
CA ARG A 193 1.03 11.23 -18.74
C ARG A 193 0.20 10.10 -18.14
N SER A 194 -1.03 10.37 -17.70
CA SER A 194 -1.94 9.35 -17.17
C SER A 194 -2.31 8.30 -18.21
N ILE A 195 -2.55 8.69 -19.47
CA ILE A 195 -2.75 7.77 -20.59
C ILE A 195 -1.53 6.86 -20.78
N SER A 196 -0.33 7.42 -20.76
CA SER A 196 0.91 6.65 -20.86
C SER A 196 1.07 5.63 -19.73
N GLU A 197 0.80 6.01 -18.48
CA GLU A 197 0.81 5.09 -17.32
C GLU A 197 -0.22 3.96 -17.47
N ALA A 198 -1.41 4.27 -17.98
CA ALA A 198 -2.45 3.28 -18.25
C ALA A 198 -2.02 2.29 -19.35
N LEU A 199 -1.37 2.76 -20.42
CA LEU A 199 -0.84 1.92 -21.50
C LEU A 199 0.29 1.01 -20.99
N ILE A 200 1.24 1.54 -20.23
CA ILE A 200 2.30 0.75 -19.57
C ILE A 200 1.68 -0.30 -18.65
N SER A 201 0.68 0.08 -17.86
CA SER A 201 -0.05 -0.84 -16.98
C SER A 201 -0.76 -1.96 -17.75
N ALA A 202 -1.29 -1.66 -18.95
CA ALA A 202 -1.92 -2.64 -19.83
C ALA A 202 -0.89 -3.67 -20.32
N ASN A 203 0.31 -3.21 -20.68
CA ASN A 203 1.39 -4.05 -21.18
C ASN A 203 1.96 -4.95 -20.08
N LEU A 204 2.11 -4.41 -18.86
CA LEU A 204 2.61 -5.14 -17.70
C LEU A 204 1.55 -6.01 -17.00
N GLY A 205 0.27 -5.81 -17.30
CA GLY A 205 -0.83 -6.54 -16.68
C GLY A 205 -1.12 -6.14 -15.22
N GLN A 206 -0.56 -5.04 -14.74
CA GLN A 206 -0.79 -4.52 -13.39
C GLN A 206 -0.71 -2.99 -13.39
N ALA A 207 -1.30 -2.34 -12.39
CA ALA A 207 -1.25 -0.88 -12.26
C ALA A 207 0.18 -0.42 -11.89
N VAL A 208 0.80 0.39 -12.76
CA VAL A 208 2.16 0.90 -12.61
C VAL A 208 2.21 2.36 -13.05
N ASN A 209 2.86 3.21 -12.24
CA ASN A 209 3.17 4.59 -12.59
C ASN A 209 4.59 4.71 -13.19
N PHE A 210 4.90 5.87 -13.77
CA PHE A 210 6.21 6.11 -14.40
C PHE A 210 7.41 5.85 -13.47
N GLU A 211 7.33 6.30 -12.22
CA GLU A 211 8.44 6.15 -11.27
C GLU A 211 8.74 4.69 -10.98
N ARG A 212 7.69 3.89 -10.75
CA ARG A 212 7.77 2.46 -10.48
C ARG A 212 8.29 1.69 -11.70
N TYR A 213 7.81 2.01 -12.90
CA TYR A 213 8.26 1.38 -14.15
C TYR A 213 9.77 1.48 -14.35
N PHE A 214 10.31 2.70 -14.30
CA PHE A 214 11.75 2.91 -14.50
C PHE A 214 12.59 2.32 -13.37
N THR A 215 12.08 2.36 -12.14
CA THR A 215 12.79 1.76 -11.00
C THR A 215 12.90 0.26 -11.17
N LEU A 216 11.82 -0.38 -11.60
CA LEU A 216 11.79 -1.79 -11.92
C LEU A 216 12.72 -2.15 -13.08
N GLN A 217 12.66 -1.42 -14.21
CA GLN A 217 13.57 -1.66 -15.35
C GLN A 217 15.04 -1.59 -14.95
N ASN A 218 15.43 -0.56 -14.19
CA ASN A 218 16.82 -0.41 -13.73
C ASN A 218 17.25 -1.53 -12.77
N LEU A 219 16.35 -2.00 -11.90
CA LEU A 219 16.63 -3.12 -11.00
C LEU A 219 16.74 -4.45 -11.75
N MET A 220 15.96 -4.63 -12.82
CA MET A 220 16.02 -5.81 -13.67
C MET A 220 17.29 -5.84 -14.52
N SER A 221 17.74 -4.69 -15.04
CA SER A 221 19.02 -4.59 -15.73
C SER A 221 20.19 -4.93 -14.79
N ASP A 222 20.12 -4.52 -13.51
CA ASP A 222 21.12 -4.88 -12.50
C ASP A 222 21.21 -6.40 -12.26
N LEU A 223 20.12 -7.14 -12.48
CA LEU A 223 20.06 -8.60 -12.36
C LEU A 223 20.47 -9.33 -13.66
N GLY A 224 20.84 -8.61 -14.72
CA GLY A 224 21.18 -9.21 -16.01
C GLY A 224 20.01 -9.92 -16.70
N THR A 225 18.78 -9.66 -16.29
CA THR A 225 17.58 -10.30 -16.86
C THR A 225 16.92 -9.36 -17.87
N ALA A 226 16.73 -9.81 -19.11
CA ALA A 226 16.05 -9.02 -20.12
C ALA A 226 14.59 -8.75 -19.71
N SER A 227 14.14 -7.50 -19.85
CA SER A 227 12.78 -7.08 -19.45
C SER A 227 11.66 -7.86 -20.15
N GLU A 228 11.95 -8.46 -21.30
CA GLU A 228 10.99 -9.23 -22.11
C GLU A 228 10.76 -10.65 -21.59
N ASP A 229 11.71 -11.22 -20.82
CA ASP A 229 11.67 -12.60 -20.33
C ASP A 229 10.98 -12.74 -18.96
N VAL A 230 10.50 -11.63 -18.40
CA VAL A 230 9.97 -11.59 -17.03
C VAL A 230 8.51 -11.16 -17.03
N SER A 231 7.72 -11.81 -16.20
CA SER A 231 6.35 -11.41 -15.86
C SER A 231 6.33 -10.93 -14.42
N ILE A 232 5.51 -9.93 -14.15
CA ILE A 232 5.42 -9.32 -12.83
C ILE A 232 3.99 -9.43 -12.37
N GLU A 233 3.81 -9.96 -11.17
CA GLU A 233 2.50 -10.27 -10.60
C GLU A 233 2.41 -9.57 -9.24
N THR A 234 1.40 -8.73 -9.04
CA THR A 234 1.16 -8.13 -7.72
C THR A 234 0.71 -9.22 -6.76
N ILE A 235 1.50 -9.47 -5.70
CA ILE A 235 1.18 -10.49 -4.68
C ILE A 235 0.34 -9.86 -3.58
N ALA A 236 0.68 -8.62 -3.19
CA ALA A 236 0.00 -7.93 -2.12
C ALA A 236 0.12 -6.40 -2.28
N GLU A 237 -0.92 -5.70 -1.85
CA GLU A 237 -0.88 -4.26 -1.62
C GLU A 237 -0.91 -4.02 -0.11
N THR A 238 0.06 -3.27 0.40
CA THR A 238 0.08 -2.94 1.82
C THR A 238 -0.92 -1.81 2.10
N ARG A 239 -1.54 -1.82 3.28
CA ARG A 239 -2.41 -0.73 3.75
C ARG A 239 -1.69 0.62 3.88
N SER A 240 -0.36 0.62 3.78
CA SER A 240 0.50 1.80 3.86
C SER A 240 0.80 2.44 2.49
N GLY A 241 0.26 1.87 1.40
CA GLY A 241 0.47 2.33 0.03
C GLY A 241 1.68 1.72 -0.69
N SER A 242 2.48 0.88 -0.01
CA SER A 242 3.55 0.10 -0.65
C SER A 242 2.99 -1.09 -1.42
N SER A 243 3.50 -1.34 -2.62
CA SER A 243 3.12 -2.49 -3.43
C SER A 243 4.19 -3.59 -3.36
N ILE A 244 3.75 -4.84 -3.36
CA ILE A 244 4.62 -6.02 -3.36
C ILE A 244 4.31 -6.85 -4.59
N SER A 245 5.31 -7.03 -5.46
CA SER A 245 5.19 -7.80 -6.69
C SER A 245 6.18 -8.95 -6.75
N ALA A 246 5.73 -10.12 -7.20
CA ALA A 246 6.58 -11.23 -7.62
C ALA A 246 7.14 -10.92 -8.99
N ILE A 247 8.44 -11.16 -9.13
CA ILE A 247 9.14 -11.24 -10.41
C ILE A 247 9.21 -12.71 -10.77
N ARG A 248 8.59 -13.10 -11.89
CA ARG A 248 8.54 -14.48 -12.36
C ARG A 248 9.19 -14.58 -13.73
N ASP A 249 10.09 -15.54 -13.88
CA ASP A 249 10.68 -15.88 -15.17
C ASP A 249 9.62 -16.54 -16.07
N LYS A 250 9.42 -16.03 -17.29
CA LYS A 250 8.40 -16.54 -18.23
C LYS A 250 8.72 -17.95 -18.76
N LYS A 251 9.98 -18.38 -18.74
CA LYS A 251 10.43 -19.68 -19.26
C LYS A 251 10.26 -20.77 -18.22
N THR A 252 10.63 -20.51 -16.97
CA THR A 252 10.54 -21.50 -15.89
C THR A 252 9.27 -21.40 -15.07
N GLU A 253 8.50 -20.32 -15.24
CA GLU A 253 7.38 -19.93 -14.38
C GLU A 253 7.74 -19.86 -12.89
N THR A 254 9.03 -19.76 -12.52
CA THR A 254 9.46 -19.68 -11.12
C THR A 254 9.57 -18.23 -10.66
N VAL A 255 9.15 -17.96 -9.42
CA VAL A 255 9.32 -16.64 -8.81
C VAL A 255 10.78 -16.49 -8.40
N THR A 256 11.46 -15.55 -9.04
CA THR A 256 12.90 -15.32 -8.86
C THR A 256 13.17 -14.30 -7.77
N ALA A 257 12.30 -13.30 -7.61
CA ALA A 257 12.48 -12.22 -6.65
C ALA A 257 11.15 -11.57 -6.26
N VAL A 258 11.17 -10.84 -5.14
CA VAL A 258 10.05 -10.00 -4.70
C VAL A 258 10.47 -8.53 -4.72
N PHE A 259 9.71 -7.73 -5.45
CA PHE A 259 9.87 -6.28 -5.57
C PHE A 259 8.95 -5.57 -4.59
N LYS A 260 9.51 -4.68 -3.77
CA LYS A 260 8.79 -3.85 -2.79
C LYS A 260 9.18 -2.39 -2.99
N ASP A 261 8.20 -1.51 -3.20
CA ASP A 261 8.41 -0.07 -3.36
C ASP A 261 7.53 0.76 -2.42
N GLY A 262 7.95 2.00 -2.17
CA GLY A 262 7.19 2.95 -1.35
C GLY A 262 8.04 4.07 -0.77
N ASP A 263 7.56 4.66 0.33
CA ASP A 263 8.23 5.76 1.02
C ASP A 263 9.68 5.41 1.38
N LYS A 264 10.59 6.33 1.07
CA LYS A 264 12.03 6.16 1.29
C LYS A 264 12.41 5.80 2.73
N SER A 265 11.74 6.37 3.73
CA SER A 265 11.98 6.07 5.14
C SER A 265 11.63 4.62 5.48
N LYS A 266 10.43 4.17 5.11
CA LYS A 266 9.93 2.81 5.35
C LYS A 266 10.80 1.75 4.69
N VAL A 267 11.13 1.94 3.40
CA VAL A 267 11.96 0.98 2.67
C VAL A 267 13.40 0.95 3.23
N LYS A 268 13.89 2.08 3.76
CA LYS A 268 15.19 2.12 4.46
C LYS A 268 15.15 1.34 5.77
N GLU A 269 14.09 1.50 6.57
CA GLU A 269 13.88 0.75 7.82
C GLU A 269 13.82 -0.76 7.54
N GLU A 270 13.05 -1.17 6.54
CA GLU A 270 12.98 -2.57 6.09
C GLU A 270 14.35 -3.11 5.69
N ARG A 271 15.10 -2.36 4.86
CA ARG A 271 16.46 -2.75 4.45
C ARG A 271 17.37 -2.91 5.66
N GLN A 272 17.27 -2.03 6.65
CA GLN A 272 18.07 -2.11 7.86
C GLN A 272 17.70 -3.35 8.69
N GLY A 273 16.40 -3.62 8.85
CA GLY A 273 15.90 -4.81 9.53
C GLY A 273 16.43 -6.09 8.89
N VAL A 274 16.29 -6.21 7.57
CA VAL A 274 16.81 -7.37 6.81
C VAL A 274 18.31 -7.54 6.97
N LYS A 275 19.09 -6.46 6.87
CA LYS A 275 20.56 -6.51 7.08
C LYS A 275 20.93 -6.98 8.48
N SER A 276 20.30 -6.40 9.51
CA SER A 276 20.55 -6.79 10.90
C SER A 276 20.24 -8.27 11.12
N TRP A 277 19.10 -8.76 10.62
CA TRP A 277 18.73 -10.17 10.73
C TRP A 277 19.67 -11.10 9.96
N HIS A 278 20.15 -10.69 8.78
CA HIS A 278 21.14 -11.47 8.03
C HIS A 278 22.45 -11.62 8.81
N SER A 279 22.89 -10.57 9.52
CA SER A 279 24.06 -10.63 10.39
C SER A 279 23.84 -11.47 11.65
N ILE A 280 22.63 -11.41 12.24
CA ILE A 280 22.30 -12.10 13.50
C ILE A 280 22.05 -13.60 13.29
N TYR A 281 21.27 -13.95 12.26
CA TYR A 281 20.87 -15.31 11.98
C TYR A 281 20.76 -15.52 10.45
N PRO A 282 21.87 -15.88 9.78
CA PRO A 282 21.89 -16.07 8.34
C PRO A 282 20.80 -17.03 7.84
N GLY A 283 20.04 -16.56 6.84
CA GLY A 283 18.94 -17.27 6.20
C GLY A 283 17.61 -17.31 6.97
N LEU A 284 17.48 -16.56 8.07
CA LEU A 284 16.18 -16.29 8.70
C LEU A 284 15.44 -15.13 8.00
N ALA A 285 16.17 -14.14 7.48
CA ALA A 285 15.65 -13.05 6.66
C ALA A 285 16.01 -13.26 5.17
N PRO A 286 15.21 -12.72 4.24
CA PRO A 286 15.51 -12.81 2.80
C PRO A 286 16.80 -12.04 2.46
N LYS A 287 17.51 -12.45 1.42
CA LYS A 287 18.63 -11.65 0.91
C LYS A 287 18.13 -10.41 0.17
N ILE A 288 18.84 -9.30 0.34
CA ILE A 288 18.63 -8.10 -0.47
C ILE A 288 19.42 -8.27 -1.76
N LEU A 289 18.70 -8.35 -2.89
CA LEU A 289 19.29 -8.48 -4.22
C LEU A 289 19.71 -7.12 -4.77
N SER A 290 18.85 -6.11 -4.62
CA SER A 290 19.17 -4.74 -5.04
C SER A 290 18.32 -3.69 -4.28
N TYR A 291 18.80 -2.44 -4.26
CA TYR A 291 18.14 -1.33 -3.59
C TYR A 291 18.43 -0.02 -4.32
N ARG A 292 17.38 0.74 -4.65
CA ARG A 292 17.48 2.02 -5.35
C ARG A 292 16.64 3.09 -4.65
N LYS A 293 17.16 4.32 -4.65
CA LYS A 293 16.49 5.52 -4.12
C LYS A 293 16.20 6.46 -5.28
N ARG A 294 14.99 7.02 -5.35
CA ARG A 294 14.62 8.06 -6.32
C ARG A 294 13.70 9.07 -5.66
N ASN A 295 14.11 10.34 -5.58
CA ASN A 295 13.34 11.40 -4.90
C ASN A 295 12.92 11.01 -3.47
N GLN A 296 11.60 10.96 -3.21
CA GLN A 296 10.98 10.58 -1.93
C GLN A 296 10.59 9.10 -1.87
N SER A 297 10.78 8.34 -2.94
CA SER A 297 10.51 6.91 -3.01
C SER A 297 11.81 6.08 -3.00
N ALA A 298 11.67 4.82 -2.59
CA ALA A 298 12.73 3.83 -2.73
C ALA A 298 12.11 2.49 -3.12
N ALA A 299 12.93 1.65 -3.75
CA ALA A 299 12.56 0.29 -4.09
C ALA A 299 13.62 -0.67 -3.60
N LEU A 300 13.14 -1.85 -3.19
CA LEU A 300 13.92 -2.93 -2.66
C LEU A 300 13.54 -4.20 -3.43
N LEU A 301 14.56 -4.90 -3.90
CA LEU A 301 14.40 -6.23 -4.44
C LEU A 301 14.97 -7.25 -3.46
N ILE A 302 14.14 -8.19 -3.02
CA ILE A 302 14.51 -9.25 -2.09
C ILE A 302 14.33 -10.63 -2.72
N GLU A 303 15.09 -11.59 -2.22
CA GLU A 303 14.97 -13.00 -2.54
C GLU A 303 13.54 -13.51 -2.30
N HIS A 304 13.03 -14.35 -3.21
CA HIS A 304 11.80 -15.07 -2.97
C HIS A 304 12.06 -16.20 -1.97
N LEU A 305 11.27 -16.23 -0.89
CA LEU A 305 11.38 -17.26 0.15
C LEU A 305 10.40 -18.39 -0.17
N PRO A 306 10.87 -19.65 -0.26
CA PRO A 306 10.00 -20.80 -0.44
C PRO A 306 9.18 -21.09 0.83
N GLY A 307 8.08 -21.83 0.66
CA GLY A 307 7.25 -22.30 1.77
C GLY A 307 5.88 -21.64 1.86
N LEU A 308 5.20 -21.89 2.98
CA LEU A 308 3.84 -21.43 3.27
C LEU A 308 3.87 -20.45 4.45
N THR A 309 3.00 -19.45 4.44
CA THR A 309 2.82 -18.60 5.63
C THR A 309 2.29 -19.44 6.78
N PHE A 310 2.66 -19.08 8.01
CA PHE A 310 2.20 -19.78 9.19
C PHE A 310 0.67 -19.66 9.33
N GLU A 311 0.10 -18.52 8.93
CA GLU A 311 -1.35 -18.35 8.76
C GLU A 311 -1.97 -19.43 7.87
N HIS A 312 -1.42 -19.65 6.68
CA HIS A 312 -1.94 -20.66 5.75
C HIS A 312 -1.86 -22.07 6.36
N ILE A 313 -0.76 -22.38 7.05
CA ILE A 313 -0.56 -23.67 7.70
C ILE A 313 -1.59 -23.90 8.80
N VAL A 314 -1.86 -22.89 9.64
CA VAL A 314 -2.86 -23.01 10.71
C VAL A 314 -4.26 -23.24 10.14
N LEU A 315 -4.62 -22.52 9.08
CA LEU A 315 -5.96 -22.53 8.51
C LEU A 315 -6.25 -23.72 7.58
N ASN A 316 -5.28 -24.14 6.76
CA ASN A 316 -5.58 -25.02 5.63
C ASN A 316 -4.84 -26.37 5.67
N GLU A 317 -3.70 -26.45 6.36
CA GLU A 317 -2.84 -27.63 6.29
C GLU A 317 -3.17 -28.70 7.35
N GLY A 318 -2.60 -29.89 7.24
CA GLY A 318 -2.81 -30.96 8.22
C GLY A 318 -2.09 -30.72 9.57
N ASP A 319 -2.64 -31.30 10.65
CA ASP A 319 -2.10 -31.18 12.01
C ASP A 319 -0.61 -31.55 12.11
N ALA A 320 -0.16 -32.58 11.39
CA ALA A 320 1.25 -32.99 11.37
C ALA A 320 2.19 -31.89 10.82
N LEU A 321 1.78 -31.18 9.77
CA LEU A 321 2.56 -30.09 9.19
C LEU A 321 2.58 -28.88 10.12
N ARG A 322 1.41 -28.54 10.69
CA ARG A 322 1.26 -27.48 11.69
C ARG A 322 2.14 -27.70 12.91
N ASP A 323 2.11 -28.90 13.48
CA ASP A 323 2.88 -29.22 14.69
C ASP A 323 4.39 -29.19 14.40
N ARG A 324 4.81 -29.65 13.21
CA ARG A 324 6.19 -29.54 12.73
C ARG A 324 6.62 -28.07 12.55
N ALA A 325 5.78 -27.26 11.91
CA ALA A 325 6.03 -25.84 11.71
C ALA A 325 6.15 -25.10 13.06
N LEU A 326 5.25 -25.37 14.01
CA LEU A 326 5.28 -24.78 15.35
C LEU A 326 6.53 -25.22 16.15
N ALA A 327 6.93 -26.49 16.02
CA ALA A 327 8.14 -27.00 16.63
C ALA A 327 9.40 -26.36 16.01
N SER A 328 9.43 -26.15 14.70
CA SER A 328 10.52 -25.44 14.03
C SER A 328 10.58 -23.98 14.49
N LEU A 329 9.45 -23.26 14.46
CA LEU A 329 9.32 -21.88 14.95
C LEU A 329 9.79 -21.73 16.40
N SER A 330 9.35 -22.62 17.28
CA SER A 330 9.73 -22.63 18.70
C SER A 330 11.24 -22.83 18.90
N ARG A 331 11.88 -23.68 18.09
CA ARG A 331 13.33 -23.90 18.15
C ARG A 331 14.08 -22.66 17.65
N THR A 332 13.72 -22.18 16.47
CA THR A 332 14.33 -20.99 15.85
C THR A 332 14.27 -19.78 16.78
N LEU A 333 13.11 -19.48 17.37
CA LEU A 333 12.97 -18.34 18.29
C LEU A 333 13.86 -18.48 19.53
N LYS A 334 13.87 -19.65 20.18
CA LYS A 334 14.72 -19.88 21.35
C LYS A 334 16.19 -19.73 21.02
N ASP A 335 16.62 -20.17 19.84
CA ASP A 335 18.00 -20.06 19.41
C ASP A 335 18.37 -18.61 19.09
N VAL A 336 17.50 -17.86 18.42
CA VAL A 336 17.65 -16.41 18.19
C VAL A 336 17.76 -15.67 19.52
N TRP A 337 16.84 -15.90 20.44
CA TRP A 337 16.80 -15.22 21.74
C TRP A 337 18.03 -15.54 22.58
N LYS A 338 18.53 -16.78 22.56
CA LYS A 338 19.80 -17.13 23.23
C LYS A 338 21.00 -16.42 22.60
N LYS A 339 21.10 -16.41 21.27
CA LYS A 339 22.23 -15.80 20.54
C LYS A 339 22.29 -14.28 20.70
N THR A 340 21.13 -13.65 20.82
CA THR A 340 20.99 -12.18 20.90
C THR A 340 20.76 -11.68 22.32
N ARG A 341 20.87 -12.55 23.32
CA ARG A 341 20.65 -12.17 24.72
C ARG A 341 21.70 -11.17 25.18
N THR A 342 21.26 -10.03 25.69
CA THR A 342 22.11 -9.08 26.43
C THR A 342 21.74 -9.06 27.90
N ALA A 343 22.65 -8.66 28.78
CA ALA A 343 22.38 -8.53 30.21
C ALA A 343 21.56 -7.27 30.56
N GLU A 344 21.26 -6.42 29.58
CA GLU A 344 20.51 -5.19 29.80
C GLU A 344 19.04 -5.51 30.06
N PRO A 345 18.45 -5.02 31.16
CA PRO A 345 17.02 -5.13 31.39
C PRO A 345 16.24 -4.45 30.28
N ALA A 346 15.09 -5.03 29.90
CA ALA A 346 14.26 -4.48 28.84
C ALA A 346 12.87 -4.11 29.34
N GLU A 347 12.43 -2.91 28.97
CA GLU A 347 11.05 -2.48 29.13
C GLU A 347 10.19 -3.02 27.99
N LEU A 348 9.01 -3.57 28.32
CA LEU A 348 8.02 -3.97 27.32
C LEU A 348 7.29 -2.75 26.73
N GLY A 349 6.91 -1.82 27.60
CA GLY A 349 6.22 -0.58 27.26
C GLY A 349 4.88 -0.77 26.52
N SER A 350 4.15 -1.86 26.80
CA SER A 350 2.90 -2.20 26.13
C SER A 350 1.80 -1.19 26.44
N MET A 351 1.70 -0.67 27.66
CA MET A 351 0.64 0.30 27.99
C MET A 351 0.89 1.65 27.34
N GLN A 352 2.14 2.12 27.24
CA GLN A 352 2.46 3.32 26.47
C GLN A 352 2.20 3.12 24.97
N GLN A 353 2.50 1.93 24.42
CA GLN A 353 2.17 1.59 23.03
C GLN A 353 0.65 1.57 22.79
N LEU A 354 -0.13 1.03 23.73
CA LEU A 354 -1.59 0.99 23.66
C LEU A 354 -2.18 2.41 23.70
N ALA A 355 -1.74 3.24 24.65
CA ALA A 355 -2.18 4.63 24.77
C ALA A 355 -1.99 5.43 23.47
N LYS A 356 -0.82 5.29 22.83
CA LYS A 356 -0.51 5.97 21.55
C LYS A 356 -1.42 5.53 20.39
N ARG A 357 -1.95 4.30 20.42
CA ARG A 357 -2.78 3.72 19.36
C ARG A 357 -4.28 3.78 19.65
N LEU A 358 -4.67 4.30 20.81
CA LEU A 358 -6.05 4.25 21.29
C LEU A 358 -7.00 5.08 20.43
N GLU A 359 -6.56 6.24 19.94
CA GLU A 359 -7.37 7.06 19.03
C GLU A 359 -7.62 6.37 17.68
N GLU A 360 -6.65 5.64 17.13
CA GLU A 360 -6.87 4.85 15.91
C GLU A 360 -7.93 3.76 16.13
N VAL A 361 -7.88 3.09 17.27
CA VAL A 361 -8.88 2.09 17.66
C VAL A 361 -10.26 2.73 17.77
N ARG A 362 -10.36 3.87 18.45
CA ARG A 362 -11.62 4.62 18.65
C ARG A 362 -12.18 5.20 17.37
N ARG A 363 -11.34 5.51 16.38
CA ARG A 363 -11.78 5.94 15.05
C ARG A 363 -12.56 4.84 14.32
N VAL A 364 -12.18 3.57 14.51
CA VAL A 364 -12.90 2.41 13.96
C VAL A 364 -14.06 2.00 14.87
N HIS A 365 -13.86 2.06 16.18
CA HIS A 365 -14.83 1.67 17.21
C HIS A 365 -15.14 2.82 18.18
N PRO A 366 -15.98 3.81 17.77
CA PRO A 366 -16.27 4.97 18.62
C PRO A 366 -16.88 4.62 19.99
N HIS A 367 -17.59 3.49 20.06
CA HIS A 367 -18.23 2.97 21.26
C HIS A 367 -17.23 2.43 22.31
N PHE A 368 -15.93 2.33 21.99
CA PHE A 368 -14.88 2.05 22.99
C PHE A 368 -14.44 3.31 23.76
N ARG A 369 -14.96 4.49 23.39
CA ARG A 369 -14.86 5.70 24.21
C ARG A 369 -15.81 5.54 25.39
N ASN A 370 -15.33 4.95 26.48
CA ASN A 370 -16.07 4.91 27.74
C ASN A 370 -15.65 6.08 28.64
N THR A 371 -16.63 6.91 28.98
CA THR A 371 -16.63 7.74 30.18
C THR A 371 -16.80 6.82 31.40
N GLY A 372 -16.18 7.13 32.54
CA GLY A 372 -16.29 6.30 33.76
C GLY A 372 -17.76 5.98 34.08
N ILE A 373 -18.05 4.72 34.41
CA ILE A 373 -19.41 4.26 34.68
C ILE A 373 -19.64 4.33 36.19
N ARG A 374 -20.66 5.07 36.62
CA ARG A 374 -21.15 4.98 38.01
C ARG A 374 -22.21 3.89 38.09
N PHE A 375 -21.99 2.89 38.93
CA PHE A 375 -22.93 1.80 39.15
C PHE A 375 -23.04 1.52 40.64
N ALA A 376 -24.27 1.57 41.19
CA ALA A 376 -24.56 1.30 42.60
C ALA A 376 -23.70 2.11 43.61
N GLY A 377 -23.34 3.35 43.27
CA GLY A 377 -22.49 4.22 44.11
C GLY A 377 -20.98 4.06 43.87
N GLU A 378 -20.56 2.98 43.19
CA GLU A 378 -19.17 2.74 42.81
C GLU A 378 -18.85 3.36 41.45
N THR A 379 -17.64 3.91 41.31
CA THR A 379 -17.16 4.42 40.03
C THR A 379 -16.21 3.40 39.41
N LEU A 380 -16.66 2.73 38.35
CA LEU A 380 -15.80 1.85 37.57
C LEU A 380 -14.76 2.68 36.80
N PRO A 381 -13.47 2.36 36.92
CA PRO A 381 -12.43 3.11 36.26
C PRO A 381 -12.58 3.04 34.74
N SER A 382 -12.25 4.17 34.10
CA SER A 382 -12.16 4.25 32.65
C SER A 382 -11.00 3.38 32.15
N ILE A 383 -11.08 2.93 30.90
CA ILE A 383 -9.97 2.18 30.30
C ILE A 383 -8.70 3.03 30.22
N ASP A 384 -8.82 4.35 30.00
CA ASP A 384 -7.69 5.29 29.97
C ASP A 384 -6.99 5.35 31.33
N SER A 385 -7.78 5.40 32.42
CA SER A 385 -7.26 5.34 33.79
C SER A 385 -6.54 4.01 34.05
N LEU A 386 -7.14 2.89 33.67
CA LEU A 386 -6.54 1.56 33.80
C LEU A 386 -5.22 1.45 33.02
N ILE A 387 -5.17 1.97 31.78
CA ILE A 387 -3.95 1.99 30.95
C ILE A 387 -2.87 2.85 31.62
N HIS A 388 -3.23 4.02 32.15
CA HIS A 388 -2.29 4.91 32.81
C HIS A 388 -1.68 4.27 34.07
N GLU A 389 -2.51 3.70 34.93
CA GLU A 389 -2.06 3.01 36.14
C GLU A 389 -1.20 1.78 35.80
N ALA A 390 -1.63 0.99 34.82
CA ALA A 390 -0.89 -0.17 34.37
C ALA A 390 0.44 0.21 33.72
N ALA A 391 0.54 1.37 33.06
CA ALA A 391 1.82 1.87 32.52
C ALA A 391 2.82 2.20 33.63
N ALA A 392 2.37 2.84 34.71
CA ALA A 392 3.22 3.11 35.88
C ALA A 392 3.67 1.82 36.55
N ARG A 393 2.80 0.80 36.57
CA ARG A 393 3.12 -0.53 37.09
C ARG A 393 4.12 -1.28 36.21
N GLU A 394 3.88 -1.30 34.90
CA GLU A 394 4.72 -1.94 33.89
C GLU A 394 6.16 -1.43 33.92
N ALA A 395 6.35 -0.12 34.07
CA ALA A 395 7.67 0.51 34.12
C ALA A 395 8.55 -0.01 35.28
N ARG A 396 7.96 -0.60 36.32
CA ARG A 396 8.68 -1.16 37.48
C ARG A 396 8.97 -2.65 37.35
N VAL A 397 8.43 -3.31 36.32
CA VAL A 397 8.52 -4.77 36.12
C VAL A 397 9.19 -5.02 34.77
N THR A 398 10.50 -4.88 34.73
CA THR A 398 11.29 -5.08 33.50
C THR A 398 11.60 -6.56 33.28
N ALA A 399 11.91 -6.90 32.03
CA ALA A 399 12.54 -8.18 31.71
C ALA A 399 13.97 -8.22 32.26
N PRO A 400 14.46 -9.36 32.75
CA PRO A 400 15.83 -9.49 33.27
C PRO A 400 16.92 -9.43 32.18
N PHE A 401 16.53 -9.48 30.90
CA PHE A 401 17.43 -9.40 29.76
C PHE A 401 16.67 -8.85 28.55
N SER A 402 17.41 -8.37 27.56
CA SER A 402 16.89 -8.02 26.24
C SER A 402 17.34 -9.03 25.19
N VAL A 403 16.56 -9.15 24.12
CA VAL A 403 16.92 -9.95 22.94
C VAL A 403 16.55 -9.19 21.67
N TYR A 404 17.10 -9.60 20.54
CA TYR A 404 16.66 -9.06 19.25
C TYR A 404 15.33 -9.70 18.84
N ILE A 405 14.28 -8.87 18.74
CA ILE A 405 12.92 -9.28 18.41
C ILE A 405 12.53 -8.88 16.99
N HIS A 406 11.47 -9.51 16.47
CA HIS A 406 10.82 -9.12 15.22
C HIS A 406 10.04 -7.80 15.37
N GLY A 407 9.35 -7.60 16.49
CA GLY A 407 8.58 -6.40 16.82
C GLY A 407 7.16 -6.35 16.23
N ASP A 408 6.92 -7.02 15.11
CA ASP A 408 5.59 -7.21 14.47
C ASP A 408 5.30 -8.68 14.14
N PHE A 409 5.39 -9.55 15.15
CA PHE A 409 5.47 -11.00 14.98
C PHE A 409 4.11 -11.69 14.71
N ASN A 410 3.40 -11.26 13.67
CA ASN A 410 2.12 -11.84 13.24
C ASN A 410 2.33 -13.15 12.46
N VAL A 411 1.31 -14.02 12.43
CA VAL A 411 1.34 -15.30 11.69
C VAL A 411 1.55 -15.18 10.18
N ASP A 412 1.17 -14.06 9.57
CA ASP A 412 1.39 -13.76 8.15
C ASP A 412 2.83 -13.31 7.85
N ASN A 413 3.59 -12.91 8.88
CA ASN A 413 5.00 -12.50 8.76
C ASN A 413 5.99 -13.65 8.93
N ILE A 414 5.49 -14.88 9.08
CA ILE A 414 6.29 -16.09 9.31
C ILE A 414 6.04 -17.04 8.15
N ILE A 415 7.11 -17.46 7.47
CA ILE A 415 7.07 -18.47 6.42
C ILE A 415 7.77 -19.72 6.93
N TYR A 416 7.14 -20.88 6.74
CA TYR A 416 7.75 -22.18 6.99
C TYR A 416 7.96 -22.91 5.68
N ASP A 417 9.19 -23.31 5.41
CA ASP A 417 9.56 -24.19 4.31
C ASP A 417 9.56 -25.64 4.80
N PRO A 418 8.60 -26.49 4.35
CA PRO A 418 8.57 -27.91 4.69
C PRO A 418 9.74 -28.70 4.10
N GLY A 419 10.33 -28.26 2.98
CA GLY A 419 11.42 -28.93 2.28
C GLY A 419 12.73 -28.86 3.07
N GLU A 420 13.09 -27.65 3.52
CA GLU A 420 14.28 -27.44 4.36
C GLU A 420 13.99 -27.51 5.88
N ASN A 421 12.72 -27.70 6.28
CA ASN A 421 12.26 -27.59 7.67
C ASN A 421 12.67 -26.26 8.33
N ARG A 422 12.59 -25.17 7.57
CA ARG A 422 13.18 -23.87 7.92
C ARG A 422 12.12 -22.81 8.13
N ILE A 423 12.44 -21.85 8.99
CA ILE A 423 11.60 -20.68 9.25
C ILE A 423 12.26 -19.45 8.61
N HIS A 424 11.44 -18.62 7.98
CA HIS A 424 11.83 -17.31 7.49
C HIS A 424 10.89 -16.24 8.04
N PHE A 425 11.42 -15.05 8.26
CA PHE A 425 10.68 -13.87 8.69
C PHE A 425 10.66 -12.82 7.59
N ILE A 426 9.52 -12.15 7.45
CA ILE A 426 9.30 -11.02 6.53
C ILE A 426 8.73 -9.83 7.30
N ASP A 427 8.80 -8.64 6.71
CA ASP A 427 8.35 -7.39 7.34
C ASP A 427 9.12 -7.04 8.63
N LEU A 428 10.43 -6.85 8.47
CA LEU A 428 11.41 -6.75 9.55
C LEU A 428 11.64 -5.32 10.05
N HIS A 429 10.87 -4.34 9.57
CA HIS A 429 11.04 -2.92 9.86
C HIS A 429 10.90 -2.54 11.34
N ARG A 430 10.25 -3.35 12.19
CA ARG A 430 10.11 -3.10 13.65
C ARG A 430 11.15 -3.80 14.53
N SER A 431 12.14 -4.45 13.92
CA SER A 431 13.11 -5.27 14.65
C SER A 431 14.05 -4.41 15.49
N ARG A 432 14.27 -4.81 16.75
CA ARG A 432 15.16 -4.12 17.70
C ARG A 432 15.47 -5.01 18.91
N TYR A 433 16.42 -4.58 19.75
CA TYR A 433 16.59 -5.15 21.08
C TYR A 433 15.45 -4.70 22.00
N MET A 434 14.75 -5.65 22.61
CA MET A 434 13.60 -5.42 23.49
C MET A 434 13.28 -6.72 24.26
N ASP A 435 12.28 -6.64 25.13
CA ASP A 435 11.61 -7.77 25.74
C ASP A 435 10.96 -8.71 24.69
N TYR A 436 11.32 -10.00 24.73
CA TYR A 436 10.79 -11.05 23.85
C TYR A 436 9.27 -11.28 24.00
N VAL A 437 8.68 -10.87 25.12
CA VAL A 437 7.23 -10.94 25.35
C VAL A 437 6.45 -10.11 24.32
N GLN A 438 7.08 -9.09 23.71
CA GLN A 438 6.49 -8.34 22.61
C GLN A 438 6.10 -9.27 21.45
N ASP A 439 7.04 -10.09 20.95
CA ASP A 439 6.78 -11.03 19.85
C ASP A 439 5.77 -12.11 20.27
N VAL A 440 5.90 -12.61 21.48
CA VAL A 440 5.02 -13.66 22.02
C VAL A 440 3.57 -13.20 22.03
N SER A 441 3.31 -12.02 22.60
CA SER A 441 1.96 -11.45 22.69
C SER A 441 1.38 -11.05 21.34
N VAL A 442 2.20 -10.62 20.38
CA VAL A 442 1.73 -10.33 19.00
C VAL A 442 1.34 -11.62 18.30
N PHE A 443 2.19 -12.66 18.34
CA PHE A 443 1.92 -13.95 17.71
C PHE A 443 0.62 -14.57 18.22
N MET A 444 0.45 -14.62 19.53
CA MET A 444 -0.72 -15.23 20.17
C MET A 444 -2.04 -14.54 19.79
N VAL A 445 -2.07 -13.21 19.80
CA VAL A 445 -3.28 -12.48 19.39
C VAL A 445 -3.48 -12.49 17.87
N SER A 446 -2.40 -12.55 17.09
CA SER A 446 -2.51 -12.70 15.63
C SER A 446 -3.18 -14.01 15.24
N ASN A 447 -2.90 -15.10 15.98
CA ASN A 447 -3.64 -16.37 15.86
C ASN A 447 -5.13 -16.18 16.19
N TYR A 448 -5.45 -15.56 17.34
CA TYR A 448 -6.85 -15.34 17.74
C TYR A 448 -7.65 -14.49 16.72
N ARG A 449 -6.98 -13.53 16.06
CA ARG A 449 -7.57 -12.62 15.07
C ARG A 449 -7.98 -13.32 13.76
N LEU A 450 -7.46 -14.51 13.48
CA LEU A 450 -7.82 -15.25 12.27
C LEU A 450 -9.34 -15.47 12.22
N GLN A 451 -9.97 -14.97 11.16
CA GLN A 451 -11.43 -14.94 10.97
C GLN A 451 -11.95 -16.31 10.48
N ALA A 452 -11.71 -17.36 11.27
CA ALA A 452 -12.36 -18.65 11.10
C ALA A 452 -13.59 -18.72 12.02
N LEU A 453 -14.74 -19.17 11.52
CA LEU A 453 -15.97 -19.25 12.32
C LEU A 453 -16.31 -20.68 12.74
N ASP A 454 -15.73 -21.68 12.09
CA ASP A 454 -15.98 -23.08 12.41
C ASP A 454 -15.23 -23.50 13.68
N GLN A 455 -15.88 -24.36 14.46
CA GLN A 455 -15.40 -24.80 15.76
C GLN A 455 -14.07 -25.56 15.67
N GLU A 456 -13.87 -26.33 14.60
CA GLU A 456 -12.65 -27.12 14.41
C GLU A 456 -11.43 -26.21 14.22
N THR A 457 -11.51 -25.23 13.31
CA THR A 457 -10.43 -24.28 13.07
C THR A 457 -10.18 -23.39 14.27
N ARG A 458 -11.22 -22.96 15.01
CA ARG A 458 -11.03 -22.24 16.29
C ARG A 458 -10.28 -23.08 17.31
N ARG A 459 -10.64 -24.37 17.47
CA ARG A 459 -9.91 -25.30 18.35
C ARG A 459 -8.44 -25.42 17.91
N ARG A 460 -8.18 -25.59 16.61
CA ARG A 460 -6.83 -25.66 16.05
C ARG A 460 -5.99 -24.42 16.36
N ILE A 461 -6.57 -23.22 16.20
CA ILE A 461 -5.94 -21.94 16.54
C ILE A 461 -5.61 -21.85 18.04
N SER A 462 -6.54 -22.25 18.90
CA SER A 462 -6.33 -22.28 20.35
C SER A 462 -5.23 -23.28 20.74
N ASP A 463 -5.21 -24.47 20.14
CA ASP A 463 -4.20 -25.51 20.40
C ASP A 463 -2.78 -25.01 20.07
N VAL A 464 -2.59 -24.36 18.91
CA VAL A 464 -1.32 -23.71 18.52
C VAL A 464 -0.90 -22.66 19.55
N THR A 465 -1.83 -21.81 19.95
CA THR A 465 -1.59 -20.72 20.89
C THR A 465 -1.16 -21.24 22.26
N LEU A 466 -1.83 -22.28 22.77
CA LEU A 466 -1.52 -22.91 24.04
C LEU A 466 -0.19 -23.68 24.00
N ALA A 467 0.08 -24.40 22.91
CA ALA A 467 1.35 -25.10 22.72
C ALA A 467 2.53 -24.13 22.62
N PHE A 468 2.36 -23.01 21.92
CA PHE A 468 3.35 -21.93 21.85
C PHE A 468 3.61 -21.31 23.22
N HIS A 469 2.56 -20.95 23.97
CA HIS A 469 2.71 -20.41 25.34
C HIS A 469 3.48 -21.38 26.24
N LYS A 470 3.13 -22.67 26.23
CA LYS A 470 3.84 -23.71 27.00
C LYS A 470 5.33 -23.75 26.65
N SER A 471 5.66 -23.66 25.35
CA SER A 471 7.03 -23.67 24.83
C SER A 471 7.84 -22.45 25.30
N VAL A 472 7.24 -21.25 25.27
CA VAL A 472 7.86 -19.99 25.69
C VAL A 472 7.98 -19.89 27.21
N ARG A 473 6.96 -20.31 27.96
CA ARG A 473 7.01 -20.37 29.43
C ARG A 473 8.13 -21.26 29.94
N ALA A 474 8.36 -22.39 29.27
CA ALA A 474 9.50 -23.25 29.58
C ALA A 474 10.85 -22.57 29.28
N PHE A 475 10.90 -21.71 28.27
CA PHE A 475 12.08 -20.88 27.99
C PHE A 475 12.28 -19.83 29.09
N ALA A 476 11.25 -19.07 29.46
CA ALA A 476 11.29 -18.06 30.52
C ALA A 476 11.86 -18.64 31.83
N ARG A 477 11.33 -19.79 32.27
CA ARG A 477 11.82 -20.50 33.46
C ARG A 477 13.30 -20.88 33.36
N LYS A 478 13.73 -21.37 32.19
CA LYS A 478 15.14 -21.73 31.95
C LYS A 478 16.06 -20.51 31.92
N GLN A 479 15.55 -19.32 31.63
CA GLN A 479 16.30 -18.07 31.60
C GLN A 479 16.21 -17.29 32.92
N GLY A 480 15.54 -17.82 33.96
CA GLY A 480 15.34 -17.13 35.23
C GLY A 480 14.41 -15.93 35.13
N ASP A 481 13.46 -15.95 34.20
CA ASP A 481 12.49 -14.88 33.99
C ASP A 481 11.17 -15.17 34.69
N ASP A 482 11.09 -14.77 35.96
CA ASP A 482 9.94 -15.04 36.81
C ASP A 482 8.75 -14.11 36.56
N THR A 483 8.99 -12.93 35.99
CA THR A 483 7.94 -11.91 35.72
C THR A 483 7.30 -12.05 34.35
N PHE A 484 7.68 -13.06 33.57
CA PHE A 484 7.18 -13.35 32.23
C PHE A 484 5.64 -13.30 32.11
N GLU A 485 4.91 -13.99 32.99
CA GLU A 485 3.44 -14.08 32.90
C GLU A 485 2.77 -12.73 33.14
N PHE A 486 3.33 -11.91 34.05
CA PHE A 486 2.81 -10.57 34.34
C PHE A 486 2.99 -9.65 33.13
N ARG A 487 4.21 -9.62 32.56
CA ARG A 487 4.49 -8.84 31.35
C ARG A 487 3.67 -9.35 30.15
N LEU A 488 3.47 -10.66 30.03
CA LEU A 488 2.65 -11.26 29.00
C LEU A 488 1.18 -10.79 29.11
N ALA A 489 0.63 -10.62 30.31
CA ALA A 489 -0.72 -10.11 30.50
C ALA A 489 -0.91 -8.73 29.85
N LEU A 490 0.02 -7.81 30.13
CA LEU A 490 0.00 -6.45 29.59
C LEU A 490 0.29 -6.43 28.08
N GLY A 491 1.21 -7.29 27.62
CA GLY A 491 1.48 -7.50 26.19
C GLY A 491 0.24 -7.98 25.44
N LEU A 492 -0.45 -8.99 25.96
CA LEU A 492 -1.70 -9.51 25.40
C LEU A 492 -2.78 -8.45 25.41
N ALA A 493 -2.95 -7.69 26.50
CA ALA A 493 -3.93 -6.62 26.56
C ALA A 493 -3.73 -5.58 25.45
N ARG A 494 -2.49 -5.12 25.26
CA ARG A 494 -2.12 -4.20 24.17
C ARG A 494 -2.38 -4.83 22.81
N SER A 495 -1.98 -6.08 22.59
CA SER A 495 -2.23 -6.77 21.32
C SER A 495 -3.72 -6.91 21.01
N PHE A 496 -4.55 -7.32 21.99
CA PHE A 496 -6.00 -7.49 21.82
C PHE A 496 -6.67 -6.17 21.49
N ALA A 497 -6.44 -5.13 22.30
CA ALA A 497 -7.05 -3.82 22.10
C ALA A 497 -6.63 -3.19 20.76
N THR A 498 -5.34 -3.19 20.44
CA THR A 498 -4.86 -2.56 19.19
C THR A 498 -5.25 -3.33 17.94
N SER A 499 -5.45 -4.64 18.02
CA SER A 499 -5.90 -5.46 16.87
C SER A 499 -7.35 -5.20 16.48
N THR A 500 -8.19 -4.67 17.40
CA THR A 500 -9.59 -4.35 17.09
C THR A 500 -9.73 -3.35 15.94
N ARG A 501 -8.75 -2.49 15.68
CA ARG A 501 -8.74 -1.54 14.54
C ARG A 501 -8.81 -2.24 13.17
N PHE A 502 -8.57 -3.54 13.12
CA PHE A 502 -8.62 -4.36 11.92
C PHE A 502 -9.85 -5.26 11.83
N ILE A 503 -10.76 -5.18 12.79
CA ILE A 503 -11.94 -6.02 12.90
C ILE A 503 -13.17 -5.11 12.84
N LEU A 504 -14.01 -5.29 11.83
CA LEU A 504 -15.27 -4.55 11.72
C LEU A 504 -16.44 -5.25 12.42
N ASP A 505 -16.35 -6.57 12.63
CA ASP A 505 -17.38 -7.29 13.39
C ASP A 505 -17.43 -6.78 14.84
N LYS A 506 -18.54 -6.13 15.19
CA LYS A 506 -18.71 -5.48 16.50
C LYS A 506 -18.65 -6.49 17.63
N SER A 507 -19.16 -7.71 17.43
CA SER A 507 -19.20 -8.74 18.47
C SER A 507 -17.79 -9.21 18.80
N HIS A 508 -16.98 -9.50 17.79
CA HIS A 508 -15.62 -9.98 17.91
C HIS A 508 -14.68 -8.88 18.43
N ALA A 509 -14.80 -7.66 17.90
CA ALA A 509 -14.07 -6.50 18.41
C ALA A 509 -14.37 -6.26 19.90
N ARG A 510 -15.64 -6.32 20.31
CA ARG A 510 -16.03 -6.19 21.73
C ARG A 510 -15.45 -7.31 22.59
N ARG A 511 -15.48 -8.57 22.12
CA ARG A 511 -14.87 -9.71 22.83
C ARG A 511 -13.37 -9.53 23.06
N MET A 512 -12.63 -9.04 22.08
CA MET A 512 -11.20 -8.74 22.22
C MET A 512 -10.96 -7.55 23.15
N TRP A 513 -11.77 -6.50 23.03
CA TRP A 513 -11.68 -5.32 23.89
C TRP A 513 -11.92 -5.66 25.37
N LEU A 514 -12.92 -6.49 25.66
CA LEU A 514 -13.19 -6.94 27.03
C LEU A 514 -12.05 -7.81 27.58
N ARG A 515 -11.47 -8.70 26.77
CA ARG A 515 -10.27 -9.46 27.15
C ARG A 515 -9.09 -8.55 27.46
N ALA A 516 -8.88 -7.50 26.66
CA ALA A 516 -7.84 -6.52 26.93
C ALA A 516 -8.05 -5.81 28.27
N ARG A 517 -9.26 -5.34 28.54
CA ARG A 517 -9.61 -4.71 29.83
C ARG A 517 -9.41 -5.68 31.00
N TYR A 518 -9.93 -6.90 30.88
CA TYR A 518 -9.79 -7.94 31.90
C TYR A 518 -8.32 -8.20 32.24
N LEU A 519 -7.46 -8.33 31.24
CA LEU A 519 -6.02 -8.56 31.45
C LEU A 519 -5.33 -7.40 32.18
N ILE A 520 -5.72 -6.16 31.89
CA ILE A 520 -5.20 -4.98 32.60
C ILE A 520 -5.67 -4.98 34.05
N GLU A 521 -6.96 -5.23 34.29
CA GLU A 521 -7.54 -5.30 35.64
C GLU A 521 -6.90 -6.43 36.47
N GLN A 522 -6.66 -7.61 35.88
CA GLN A 522 -5.95 -8.72 36.54
C GLN A 522 -4.50 -8.36 36.88
N ALA A 523 -3.79 -7.67 35.99
CA ALA A 523 -2.44 -7.22 36.25
C ALA A 523 -2.40 -6.18 37.39
N LEU A 524 -3.37 -5.26 37.44
CA LEU A 524 -3.47 -4.26 38.51
C LEU A 524 -3.91 -4.85 39.85
N ALA A 525 -4.76 -5.88 39.84
CA ALA A 525 -5.15 -6.61 41.04
C ALA A 525 -3.99 -7.41 41.66
N CYS A 526 -2.90 -7.65 40.91
CA CYS A 526 -1.71 -8.34 41.42
C CYS A 526 -0.94 -7.42 42.40
N PRO A 527 -0.79 -7.82 43.68
CA PRO A 527 -0.11 -7.00 44.67
C PRO A 527 1.34 -6.65 44.26
N PRO A 528 1.82 -5.42 44.57
CA PRO A 528 3.24 -5.07 44.47
C PRO A 528 4.18 -6.11 45.08
N GLY A 529 5.14 -6.58 44.29
CA GLY A 529 6.10 -7.62 44.68
C GLY A 529 5.62 -9.07 44.45
N ALA A 530 4.37 -9.29 44.07
CA ALA A 530 3.81 -10.62 43.80
C ALA A 530 3.83 -11.00 42.31
N GLU A 531 4.44 -10.20 41.44
CA GLU A 531 4.41 -10.35 39.98
C GLU A 531 5.04 -11.66 39.52
N ALA A 532 6.09 -12.13 40.20
CA ALA A 532 6.72 -13.42 39.96
C ALA A 532 5.77 -14.62 40.17
N ARG A 533 4.75 -14.44 41.02
CA ARG A 533 3.72 -15.45 41.33
C ARG A 533 2.48 -15.32 40.44
N PHE A 534 2.37 -14.25 39.65
CA PHE A 534 1.25 -14.03 38.75
C PHE A 534 1.14 -15.15 37.69
N ARG A 535 -0.07 -15.63 37.41
CA ARG A 535 -0.32 -16.70 36.44
C ARG A 535 -1.52 -16.38 35.58
N LEU A 536 -1.38 -16.55 34.27
CA LEU A 536 -2.47 -16.37 33.31
C LEU A 536 -3.25 -17.67 33.11
N GLN A 537 -4.59 -17.55 33.09
CA GLN A 537 -5.48 -18.63 32.69
C GLN A 537 -5.64 -18.66 31.16
N MET A 538 -4.63 -19.19 30.47
CA MET A 538 -4.56 -19.11 29.00
C MET A 538 -5.76 -19.74 28.28
N LYS A 539 -6.35 -20.79 28.85
CA LYS A 539 -7.55 -21.43 28.29
C LYS A 539 -8.74 -20.47 28.30
N GLU A 540 -8.96 -19.74 29.38
CA GLU A 540 -10.07 -18.78 29.49
C GLU A 540 -9.89 -17.58 28.54
N ILE A 541 -8.64 -17.19 28.28
CA ILE A 541 -8.34 -16.05 27.41
C ILE A 541 -8.53 -16.41 25.92
N PHE A 542 -8.16 -17.64 25.50
CA PHE A 542 -8.08 -18.01 24.07
C PHE A 542 -9.09 -19.07 23.61
N VAL A 543 -9.99 -19.51 24.49
CA VAL A 543 -11.17 -20.29 24.11
C VAL A 543 -12.35 -19.33 23.92
N ASP A 544 -13.21 -19.59 22.93
CA ASP A 544 -14.45 -18.86 22.68
C ASP A 544 -15.66 -19.62 23.22
#